data_AF-A0A9E3NMK3-F1
#
_entry.id   AF-A0A9E3NMK3-F1
#
_cell.length_a   1.000
_cell.length_b   1.000
_cell.length_c   1.000
_cell.angle_alpha   90.00
_cell.angle_beta   90.00
_cell.angle_gamma   90.00
#
_symmetry.space_group_name_H-M   'P 1'
#
loop_
_entity.id
_entity.type
_entity.pdbx_description
1 polymer ?
#
loop_
_entity_poly.entity_id
_entity_poly.type
_entity_poly.pdbx_seq_one_letter_code
_entity_poly.pdbx_strand_id
1 'polypeptide(L)'
;MKKLRLFFLLIPIAALVMSCDTKEKQQLLSKVDSLQVELQTNQQMATTLQEVGMLLDSIDVTRQVLRTNVVEGTSYADYENRLNELNAYIRQSQQKIDELEKTMKKSAANYSATIKRLKNDLALRNGQLAALELEVTKFKNENQLLTSSLNEKTLAMAEQQQLIQLKEENIAKLEAKVTEVNIASKTSKAELYYAQAAALETAADRTKFAPKKKKETQREALELYKMSLSLGHIQAQEKIAQLEKELG
;
A
#
# COMPACT_ATOMS: atom_id res chain seq x y z
N MET A 1 118.74 -9.26 -15.34
CA MET A 1 117.38 -9.32 -15.94
C MET A 1 116.81 -10.74 -15.83
N LYS A 2 116.23 -11.14 -14.69
CA LYS A 2 115.71 -12.53 -14.49
C LYS A 2 114.46 -12.64 -13.59
N LYS A 3 113.78 -11.54 -13.26
CA LYS A 3 112.60 -11.55 -12.36
C LYS A 3 111.30 -11.02 -13.01
N LEU A 4 111.15 -11.14 -14.33
CA LEU A 4 109.98 -10.64 -15.06
C LEU A 4 109.36 -11.67 -16.03
N ARG A 5 109.55 -12.97 -15.77
CA ARG A 5 108.99 -14.05 -16.62
C ARG A 5 108.12 -15.07 -15.89
N LEU A 6 108.00 -14.99 -14.56
CA LEU A 6 107.23 -15.96 -13.77
C LEU A 6 105.75 -15.58 -13.56
N PHE A 7 105.37 -14.33 -13.85
CA PHE A 7 104.01 -13.84 -13.61
C PHE A 7 103.04 -14.05 -14.78
N PHE A 8 103.53 -14.44 -15.96
CA PHE A 8 102.71 -14.58 -17.17
C PHE A 8 102.14 -16.00 -17.40
N LEU A 9 102.43 -16.96 -16.51
CA LEU A 9 102.05 -18.38 -16.70
C LEU A 9 101.01 -18.90 -15.69
N LEU A 10 100.59 -18.10 -14.71
CA LEU A 10 99.62 -18.49 -13.67
C LEU A 10 98.22 -17.86 -13.85
N ILE A 11 98.02 -17.03 -14.87
CA ILE A 11 96.75 -16.32 -15.10
C ILE A 11 95.66 -17.16 -15.83
N PRO A 12 95.95 -18.18 -16.68
CA PRO A 12 94.86 -18.82 -17.43
C PRO A 12 94.10 -19.90 -16.65
N ILE A 13 94.59 -20.36 -15.49
CA ILE A 13 93.96 -21.46 -14.73
C ILE A 13 92.93 -20.94 -13.69
N ALA A 14 93.12 -19.73 -13.17
CA ALA A 14 92.14 -19.12 -12.24
C ALA A 14 90.85 -18.62 -12.94
N ALA A 15 90.89 -18.39 -14.26
CA ALA A 15 89.75 -17.91 -15.04
C ALA A 15 88.72 -19.01 -15.39
N LEU A 16 89.10 -20.29 -15.34
CA LEU A 16 88.22 -21.40 -15.73
C LEU A 16 87.29 -21.85 -14.60
N VAL A 17 87.68 -21.69 -13.33
CA VAL A 17 86.86 -22.11 -12.17
C VAL A 17 85.75 -21.09 -11.82
N MET A 18 85.91 -19.81 -12.18
CA MET A 18 84.88 -18.77 -11.96
C MET A 18 83.79 -18.70 -13.07
N SER A 19 83.99 -19.37 -14.20
CA SER A 19 83.07 -19.27 -15.35
C SER A 19 81.94 -20.31 -15.37
N CYS A 20 82.04 -21.36 -14.55
CA CYS A 20 81.02 -22.42 -14.50
C CYS A 20 79.96 -22.19 -13.41
N ASP A 21 80.31 -21.46 -12.34
CA ASP A 21 79.42 -21.15 -11.20
C ASP A 21 78.48 -19.95 -11.50
N THR A 22 78.85 -19.10 -12.45
CA THR A 22 78.10 -17.87 -12.78
C THR A 22 76.84 -18.13 -13.60
N LYS A 23 76.83 -19.15 -14.47
CA LYS A 23 75.65 -19.52 -15.28
C LYS A 23 74.57 -20.21 -14.44
N GLU A 24 74.93 -21.16 -13.59
CA GLU A 24 73.98 -21.79 -12.67
C GLU A 24 73.42 -20.77 -11.68
N LYS A 25 74.26 -19.87 -11.15
CA LYS A 25 73.81 -18.80 -10.27
C LYS A 25 72.87 -17.80 -10.98
N GLN A 26 73.13 -17.44 -12.23
CA GLN A 26 72.20 -16.61 -13.02
C GLN A 26 70.88 -17.34 -13.32
N GLN A 27 70.92 -18.63 -13.64
CA GLN A 27 69.71 -19.43 -13.84
C GLN A 27 68.92 -19.58 -12.54
N LEU A 28 69.58 -19.82 -11.41
CA LEU A 28 68.98 -19.88 -10.09
C LEU A 28 68.36 -18.54 -9.70
N LEU A 29 69.06 -17.42 -9.90
CA LEU A 29 68.52 -16.08 -9.67
C LEU A 29 67.29 -15.82 -10.55
N SER A 30 67.34 -16.14 -11.84
CA SER A 30 66.19 -15.98 -12.74
C SER A 30 65.00 -16.86 -12.34
N LYS A 31 65.25 -18.06 -11.80
CA LYS A 31 64.21 -18.95 -11.27
C LYS A 31 63.63 -18.41 -9.97
N VAL A 32 64.46 -17.90 -9.06
CA VAL A 32 64.01 -17.28 -7.82
C VAL A 32 63.18 -16.04 -8.13
N ASP A 33 63.63 -15.17 -9.02
CA ASP A 33 62.88 -13.99 -9.46
C ASP A 33 61.55 -14.41 -10.11
N SER A 34 61.55 -15.43 -10.98
CA SER A 34 60.33 -15.96 -11.59
C SER A 34 59.36 -16.54 -10.54
N LEU A 35 59.87 -17.31 -9.58
CA LEU A 35 59.07 -17.92 -8.52
C LEU A 35 58.52 -16.85 -7.56
N GLN A 36 59.28 -15.78 -7.32
CA GLN A 36 58.85 -14.67 -6.48
C GLN A 36 57.73 -13.86 -7.15
N VAL A 37 57.83 -13.64 -8.47
CA VAL A 37 56.76 -13.04 -9.28
C VAL A 37 55.53 -13.96 -9.32
N GLU A 38 55.69 -15.27 -9.48
CA GLU A 38 54.59 -16.22 -9.48
C GLU A 38 53.90 -16.32 -8.11
N LEU A 39 54.66 -16.31 -7.03
CA LEU A 39 54.15 -16.33 -5.65
C LEU A 39 53.38 -15.04 -5.32
N GLN A 40 53.90 -13.88 -5.72
CA GLN A 40 53.20 -12.60 -5.57
C GLN A 40 51.90 -12.56 -6.38
N THR A 41 51.94 -13.07 -7.62
CA THR A 41 50.75 -13.16 -8.49
C THR A 41 49.70 -14.10 -7.90
N ASN A 42 50.12 -15.24 -7.36
CA ASN A 42 49.23 -16.20 -6.71
C ASN A 42 48.60 -15.63 -5.43
N GLN A 43 49.36 -14.89 -4.61
CA GLN A 43 48.83 -14.21 -3.43
C GLN A 43 47.78 -13.15 -3.80
N GLN A 44 48.06 -12.33 -4.81
CA GLN A 44 47.11 -11.32 -5.29
C GLN A 44 45.83 -11.97 -5.82
N MET A 45 45.95 -13.03 -6.63
CA MET A 45 44.79 -13.78 -7.12
C MET A 45 43.96 -14.40 -5.99
N ALA A 46 44.59 -14.94 -4.95
CA ALA A 46 43.89 -15.48 -3.79
C ALA A 46 43.09 -14.40 -3.04
N THR A 47 43.70 -13.22 -2.84
CA THR A 47 43.02 -12.07 -2.21
C THR A 47 41.82 -11.60 -3.04
N THR A 48 41.99 -11.43 -4.36
CA THR A 48 40.89 -10.99 -5.23
C THR A 48 39.77 -12.02 -5.29
N LEU A 49 40.07 -13.33 -5.26
CA LEU A 49 39.06 -14.39 -5.16
C LEU A 49 38.25 -14.30 -3.87
N GLN A 50 38.92 -14.02 -2.74
CA GLN A 50 38.25 -13.83 -1.45
C GLN A 50 37.35 -12.59 -1.46
N GLU A 51 37.82 -11.48 -2.06
CA GLU A 51 37.02 -10.26 -2.22
C GLU A 51 35.78 -10.49 -3.09
N VAL A 52 35.91 -11.22 -4.21
CA VAL A 52 34.75 -11.60 -5.03
C VAL A 52 33.78 -12.46 -4.22
N GLY A 53 34.27 -13.39 -3.40
CA GLY A 53 33.44 -14.19 -2.50
C GLY A 53 32.60 -13.32 -1.55
N MET A 54 33.25 -12.37 -0.87
CA MET A 54 32.55 -11.46 0.05
C MET A 54 31.49 -10.59 -0.65
N LEU A 55 31.77 -10.15 -1.89
CA LEU A 55 30.79 -9.40 -2.69
C LEU A 55 29.60 -10.26 -3.11
N LEU A 56 29.83 -11.52 -3.49
CA LEU A 56 28.76 -12.46 -3.81
C LEU A 56 27.88 -12.77 -2.59
N ASP A 57 28.49 -12.90 -1.40
CA ASP A 57 27.76 -13.08 -0.16
C ASP A 57 26.92 -11.84 0.18
N SER A 58 27.46 -10.64 -0.05
CA SER A 58 26.73 -9.37 0.15
C SER A 58 25.56 -9.24 -0.81
N ILE A 59 25.72 -9.68 -2.07
CA ILE A 59 24.61 -9.79 -3.04
C ILE A 59 23.52 -10.73 -2.51
N ASP A 60 23.89 -11.88 -1.93
CA ASP A 60 22.92 -12.84 -1.41
C ASP A 60 22.17 -12.32 -0.19
N VAL A 61 22.87 -11.68 0.75
CA VAL A 61 22.26 -11.05 1.93
C VAL A 61 21.28 -9.97 1.50
N THR A 62 21.72 -8.99 0.71
CA THR A 62 20.86 -7.86 0.30
C THR A 62 19.65 -8.35 -0.51
N ARG A 63 19.83 -9.34 -1.39
CA ARG A 63 18.73 -9.95 -2.16
C ARG A 63 17.73 -10.67 -1.26
N GLN A 64 18.20 -11.42 -0.26
CA GLN A 64 17.32 -12.14 0.65
C GLN A 64 16.46 -11.16 1.45
N VAL A 65 17.05 -10.07 1.96
CA VAL A 65 16.27 -9.09 2.70
C VAL A 65 15.28 -8.36 1.78
N LEU A 66 15.64 -8.07 0.53
CA LEU A 66 14.66 -7.54 -0.44
C LEU A 66 13.47 -8.50 -0.61
N ARG A 67 13.70 -9.80 -0.79
CA ARG A 67 12.59 -10.77 -0.92
C ARG A 67 11.67 -10.80 0.30
N THR A 68 12.23 -10.87 1.51
CA THR A 68 11.43 -10.91 2.74
C THR A 68 10.62 -9.62 2.91
N ASN A 69 11.26 -8.49 2.66
CA ASN A 69 10.62 -7.21 2.83
C ASN A 69 9.51 -6.96 1.80
N VAL A 70 9.51 -7.64 0.62
CA VAL A 70 8.50 -7.39 -0.44
C VAL A 70 7.17 -7.92 0.07
N VAL A 71 7.24 -8.99 0.85
CA VAL A 71 6.12 -9.62 1.52
C VAL A 71 5.66 -8.81 2.75
N GLU A 72 6.58 -8.17 3.46
CA GLU A 72 6.30 -7.47 4.73
C GLU A 72 5.98 -5.97 4.59
N GLY A 73 6.06 -5.39 3.39
CA GLY A 73 5.54 -4.05 3.11
C GLY A 73 6.45 -2.88 3.52
N THR A 74 7.78 -3.01 3.41
CA THR A 74 8.70 -1.88 3.66
C THR A 74 8.54 -0.73 2.64
N SER A 75 9.05 0.46 2.97
CA SER A 75 8.91 1.63 2.10
C SER A 75 9.62 1.44 0.75
N TYR A 76 9.07 2.04 -0.31
CA TYR A 76 9.66 1.97 -1.66
C TYR A 76 11.05 2.63 -1.73
N ALA A 77 11.32 3.65 -0.91
CA ALA A 77 12.63 4.29 -0.84
C ALA A 77 13.71 3.30 -0.36
N ASP A 78 13.36 2.41 0.57
CA ASP A 78 14.27 1.37 1.04
C ASP A 78 14.57 0.34 -0.06
N TYR A 79 13.59 0.04 -0.93
CA TYR A 79 13.77 -0.82 -2.10
C TYR A 79 14.77 -0.26 -3.09
N GLU A 80 14.57 1.00 -3.48
CA GLU A 80 15.41 1.65 -4.48
C GLU A 80 16.86 1.72 -4.02
N ASN A 81 17.09 2.10 -2.77
CA ASN A 81 18.42 2.13 -2.18
C ASN A 81 19.10 0.76 -2.21
N ARG A 82 18.38 -0.30 -1.82
CA ARG A 82 18.91 -1.67 -1.79
C ARG A 82 19.16 -2.26 -3.18
N LEU A 83 18.31 -1.94 -4.16
CA LEU A 83 18.54 -2.30 -5.57
C LEU A 83 19.78 -1.59 -6.13
N ASN A 84 20.00 -0.32 -5.77
CA ASN A 84 21.19 0.42 -6.15
C ASN A 84 22.46 -0.19 -5.53
N GLU A 85 22.44 -0.57 -4.25
CA GLU A 85 23.54 -1.28 -3.58
C GLU A 85 23.85 -2.62 -4.25
N LEU A 86 22.82 -3.42 -4.56
CA LEU A 86 22.96 -4.68 -5.29
C LEU A 86 23.61 -4.50 -6.66
N ASN A 87 23.16 -3.50 -7.42
CA ASN A 87 23.73 -3.17 -8.72
C ASN A 87 25.20 -2.73 -8.59
N ALA A 88 25.57 -2.03 -7.52
CA ALA A 88 26.95 -1.69 -7.23
C ALA A 88 27.81 -2.93 -6.94
N TYR A 89 27.34 -3.85 -6.08
CA TYR A 89 28.07 -5.09 -5.79
C TYR A 89 28.23 -5.99 -7.00
N ILE A 90 27.22 -6.08 -7.88
CA ILE A 90 27.30 -6.84 -9.13
C ILE A 90 28.36 -6.24 -10.05
N ARG A 91 28.38 -4.90 -10.21
CA ARG A 91 29.39 -4.22 -11.02
C ARG A 91 30.80 -4.43 -10.48
N GLN A 92 30.99 -4.30 -9.17
CA GLN A 92 32.28 -4.54 -8.52
C GLN A 92 32.73 -6.00 -8.66
N SER A 93 31.81 -6.96 -8.51
CA SER A 93 32.09 -8.38 -8.72
C SER A 93 32.50 -8.68 -10.16
N GLN A 94 31.77 -8.11 -11.13
CA GLN A 94 32.08 -8.26 -12.55
C GLN A 94 33.49 -7.73 -12.87
N GLN A 95 33.81 -6.52 -12.40
CA GLN A 95 35.13 -5.91 -12.61
C GLN A 95 36.26 -6.78 -12.05
N LYS A 96 36.13 -7.24 -10.80
CA LYS A 96 37.15 -8.10 -10.15
C LYS A 96 37.28 -9.46 -10.82
N ILE A 97 36.19 -10.05 -11.30
CA ILE A 97 36.22 -11.31 -12.07
C ILE A 97 36.94 -11.10 -13.41
N ASP A 98 36.71 -9.99 -14.09
CA ASP A 98 37.39 -9.68 -15.36
C ASP A 98 38.88 -9.38 -15.15
N GLU A 99 39.26 -8.78 -14.03
CA GLU A 99 40.67 -8.61 -13.60
C GLU A 99 41.34 -9.95 -13.31
N LEU A 100 40.64 -10.87 -12.62
CA LEU A 100 41.09 -12.23 -12.39
C LEU A 100 41.32 -12.97 -13.71
N GLU A 101 40.41 -12.87 -14.68
CA GLU A 101 40.60 -13.48 -16.02
C GLU A 101 41.82 -12.92 -16.76
N LYS A 102 42.02 -11.59 -16.73
CA LYS A 102 43.18 -10.95 -17.39
C LYS A 102 44.50 -11.37 -16.76
N THR A 103 44.53 -11.50 -15.43
CA THR A 103 45.72 -11.92 -14.68
C THR A 103 46.00 -13.41 -14.91
N MET A 104 44.96 -14.24 -14.99
CA MET A 104 45.06 -15.66 -15.31
C MET A 104 45.58 -15.95 -16.72
N LYS A 105 45.31 -15.09 -17.71
CA LYS A 105 45.88 -15.26 -19.07
C LYS A 105 47.41 -15.13 -19.07
N LYS A 106 48.00 -14.59 -18.00
CA LYS A 106 49.45 -14.37 -17.84
C LYS A 106 50.13 -15.39 -16.91
N SER A 107 49.39 -16.17 -16.11
CA SER A 107 49.93 -17.16 -15.16
C SER A 107 49.35 -18.56 -15.39
N ALA A 108 50.08 -19.62 -15.03
CA ALA A 108 49.72 -20.99 -15.39
C ALA A 108 48.42 -21.51 -14.70
N ALA A 109 47.38 -21.67 -15.52
CA ALA A 109 46.26 -22.64 -15.53
C ALA A 109 45.41 -22.98 -14.27
N ASN A 110 45.82 -22.73 -13.02
CA ASN A 110 45.21 -23.39 -11.86
C ASN A 110 43.86 -22.84 -11.36
N TYR A 111 43.38 -21.69 -11.85
CA TYR A 111 42.16 -21.03 -11.32
C TYR A 111 41.00 -20.89 -12.32
N SER A 112 41.12 -21.46 -13.53
CA SER A 112 40.14 -21.20 -14.61
C SER A 112 38.74 -21.71 -14.27
N ALA A 113 38.66 -22.89 -13.64
CA ALA A 113 37.41 -23.50 -13.21
C ALA A 113 36.70 -22.63 -12.15
N THR A 114 37.47 -22.08 -11.19
CA THR A 114 36.94 -21.22 -10.13
C THR A 114 36.40 -19.91 -10.70
N ILE A 115 37.13 -19.25 -11.60
CA ILE A 115 36.68 -18.01 -12.24
C ILE A 115 35.42 -18.27 -13.07
N LYS A 116 35.37 -19.38 -13.82
CA LYS A 116 34.19 -19.76 -14.61
C LYS A 116 32.98 -20.01 -13.72
N ARG A 117 33.16 -20.65 -12.56
CA ARG A 117 32.11 -20.81 -11.54
C ARG A 117 31.61 -19.45 -11.04
N LEU A 118 32.52 -18.54 -10.66
CA LEU A 118 32.16 -17.20 -10.17
C LEU A 118 31.39 -16.39 -11.22
N LYS A 119 31.74 -16.50 -12.51
CA LYS A 119 30.96 -15.90 -13.61
C LYS A 119 29.54 -16.45 -13.68
N ASN A 120 29.40 -17.77 -13.65
CA ASN A 120 28.08 -18.41 -13.68
C ASN A 120 27.23 -18.01 -12.47
N ASP A 121 27.86 -17.97 -11.30
CA ASP A 121 27.27 -17.58 -10.03
C ASP A 121 26.81 -16.12 -10.04
N LEU A 122 27.59 -15.20 -10.62
CA LEU A 122 27.22 -13.81 -10.80
C LEU A 122 26.09 -13.64 -11.82
N ALA A 123 26.16 -14.37 -12.94
CA ALA A 123 25.13 -14.35 -13.99
C ALA A 123 23.76 -14.83 -13.46
N LEU A 124 23.75 -15.90 -12.67
CA LEU A 124 22.54 -16.40 -12.02
C LEU A 124 21.93 -15.34 -11.09
N ARG A 125 22.76 -14.71 -10.25
CA ARG A 125 22.32 -13.66 -9.31
C ARG A 125 21.79 -12.44 -10.04
N ASN A 126 22.43 -12.04 -11.14
CA ASN A 126 21.98 -10.94 -11.98
C ASN A 126 20.61 -11.23 -12.63
N GLY A 127 20.39 -12.46 -13.09
CA GLY A 127 19.08 -12.89 -13.61
C GLY A 127 17.98 -12.87 -12.53
N GLN A 128 18.30 -13.29 -11.31
CA GLN A 128 17.36 -13.21 -10.19
C GLN A 128 17.05 -11.76 -9.77
N LEU A 129 18.04 -10.86 -9.83
CA LEU A 129 17.84 -9.43 -9.57
C LEU A 129 16.88 -8.81 -10.57
N ALA A 130 17.06 -9.09 -11.87
CA ALA A 130 16.18 -8.58 -12.91
C ALA A 130 14.71 -9.03 -12.72
N ALA A 131 14.50 -10.28 -12.28
CA ALA A 131 13.16 -10.77 -11.95
C ALA A 131 12.54 -10.02 -10.76
N LEU A 132 13.36 -9.73 -9.73
CA LEU A 132 12.94 -8.99 -8.55
C LEU A 132 12.61 -7.51 -8.88
N GLU A 133 13.41 -6.87 -9.72
CA GLU A 133 13.16 -5.50 -10.20
C GLU A 133 11.82 -5.40 -10.96
N LEU A 134 11.51 -6.41 -11.77
CA LEU A 134 10.22 -6.51 -12.48
C LEU A 134 9.05 -6.65 -11.50
N GLU A 135 9.19 -7.50 -10.48
CA GLU A 135 8.16 -7.73 -9.46
C GLU A 135 7.92 -6.48 -8.61
N VAL A 136 8.99 -5.79 -8.18
CA VAL A 136 8.89 -4.52 -7.44
C VAL A 136 8.19 -3.45 -8.29
N THR A 137 8.52 -3.35 -9.57
CA THR A 137 7.86 -2.41 -10.49
C THR A 137 6.38 -2.74 -10.68
N LYS A 138 6.04 -4.02 -10.81
CA LYS A 138 4.66 -4.48 -10.90
C LYS A 138 3.87 -4.08 -9.65
N PHE A 139 4.37 -4.40 -8.46
CA PHE A 139 3.70 -4.04 -7.20
C PHE A 139 3.58 -2.54 -6.99
N LYS A 140 4.57 -1.75 -7.42
CA LYS A 140 4.48 -0.29 -7.40
C LYS A 140 3.29 0.20 -8.24
N ASN A 141 3.17 -0.28 -9.47
CA ASN A 141 2.09 0.13 -10.38
C ASN A 141 0.72 -0.33 -9.84
N GLU A 142 0.62 -1.56 -9.35
CA GLU A 142 -0.61 -2.07 -8.73
C GLU A 142 -1.02 -1.25 -7.50
N ASN A 143 -0.07 -0.90 -6.62
CA ASN A 143 -0.35 -0.06 -5.46
C ASN A 143 -0.78 1.36 -5.85
N GLN A 144 -0.20 1.94 -6.89
CA GLN A 144 -0.64 3.24 -7.40
C GLN A 144 -2.07 3.20 -7.93
N LEU A 145 -2.41 2.18 -8.73
CA LEU A 145 -3.77 1.98 -9.24
C LEU A 145 -4.78 1.76 -8.11
N LEU A 146 -4.43 0.93 -7.11
CA LEU A 146 -5.28 0.71 -5.94
C LEU A 146 -5.48 1.99 -5.14
N THR A 147 -4.43 2.80 -4.96
CA THR A 147 -4.51 4.09 -4.26
C THR A 147 -5.45 5.05 -4.98
N SER A 148 -5.33 5.17 -6.31
CA SER A 148 -6.24 6.00 -7.11
C SER A 148 -7.69 5.52 -7.00
N SER A 149 -7.93 4.21 -7.15
CA SER A 149 -9.28 3.64 -7.03
C SER A 149 -9.87 3.83 -5.63
N LEU A 150 -9.06 3.71 -4.58
CA LEU A 150 -9.49 3.95 -3.20
C LEU A 150 -9.88 5.41 -3.00
N ASN A 151 -9.12 6.34 -3.56
CA ASN A 151 -9.43 7.77 -3.49
C ASN A 151 -10.75 8.09 -4.20
N GLU A 152 -10.96 7.57 -5.42
CA GLU A 152 -12.22 7.71 -6.16
C GLU A 152 -13.42 7.17 -5.36
N LYS A 153 -13.28 5.97 -4.77
CA LYS A 153 -14.34 5.39 -3.93
C LYS A 153 -14.60 6.22 -2.68
N THR A 154 -13.56 6.76 -2.05
CA THR A 154 -13.69 7.61 -0.86
C THR A 154 -14.46 8.89 -1.18
N LEU A 155 -14.18 9.53 -2.32
CA LEU A 155 -14.93 10.70 -2.79
C LEU A 155 -16.40 10.35 -3.07
N ALA A 156 -16.65 9.26 -3.79
CA ALA A 156 -18.02 8.81 -4.07
C ALA A 156 -18.82 8.50 -2.80
N MET A 157 -18.18 7.89 -1.79
CA MET A 157 -18.81 7.65 -0.48
C MET A 157 -19.14 8.96 0.25
N ALA A 158 -18.26 9.95 0.20
CA ALA A 158 -18.51 11.26 0.82
C ALA A 158 -19.71 11.97 0.16
N GLU A 159 -19.80 11.94 -1.17
CA GLU A 159 -20.93 12.48 -1.92
C GLU A 159 -22.25 11.76 -1.57
N GLN A 160 -22.22 10.42 -1.51
CA GLN A 160 -23.38 9.63 -1.11
C GLN A 160 -23.83 9.93 0.32
N GLN A 161 -22.88 10.13 1.24
CA GLN A 161 -23.19 10.47 2.63
C GLN A 161 -23.89 11.83 2.73
N GLN A 162 -23.44 12.83 1.97
CA GLN A 162 -24.10 14.14 1.90
C GLN A 162 -25.52 14.03 1.32
N LEU A 163 -25.69 13.20 0.28
CA LEU A 163 -27.01 12.96 -0.31
C LEU A 163 -27.97 12.28 0.67
N ILE A 164 -27.49 11.32 1.47
CA ILE A 164 -28.28 10.67 2.50
C ILE A 164 -28.73 11.68 3.55
N GLN A 165 -27.82 12.52 4.07
CA GLN A 165 -28.16 13.56 5.04
C GLN A 165 -29.23 14.52 4.53
N LEU A 166 -29.10 14.97 3.27
CA LEU A 166 -30.11 15.82 2.63
C LEU A 166 -31.47 15.12 2.53
N LYS A 167 -31.49 13.83 2.17
CA LYS A 167 -32.74 13.05 2.09
C LYS A 167 -33.37 12.85 3.47
N GLU A 168 -32.59 12.59 4.51
CA GLU A 168 -33.07 12.49 5.89
C GLU A 168 -33.72 13.79 6.36
N GLU A 169 -33.09 14.94 6.09
CA GLU A 169 -33.67 16.25 6.41
C GLU A 169 -35.00 16.49 5.67
N ASN A 170 -35.05 16.13 4.39
CA ASN A 170 -36.26 16.26 3.59
C ASN A 170 -37.39 15.33 4.07
N ILE A 171 -37.07 14.11 4.49
CA ILE A 171 -38.03 13.17 5.09
C ILE A 171 -38.58 13.76 6.38
N ALA A 172 -37.72 14.25 7.28
CA ALA A 172 -38.16 14.86 8.54
C ALA A 172 -39.08 16.07 8.30
N LYS A 173 -38.77 16.92 7.32
CA LYS A 173 -39.62 18.04 6.91
C LYS A 173 -40.98 17.58 6.37
N LEU A 174 -40.99 16.53 5.54
CA LEU A 174 -42.23 15.97 4.99
C LEU A 174 -43.09 15.33 6.08
N GLU A 175 -42.51 14.59 7.02
CA GLU A 175 -43.23 13.99 8.14
C GLU A 175 -43.85 15.05 9.05
N ALA A 176 -43.12 16.13 9.33
CA ALA A 176 -43.66 17.29 10.05
C ALA A 176 -44.84 17.90 9.29
N LYS A 177 -44.72 18.07 7.97
CA LYS A 177 -45.80 18.64 7.14
C LYS A 177 -47.03 17.74 7.08
N VAL A 178 -46.84 16.43 6.96
CA VAL A 178 -47.94 15.45 6.99
C VAL A 178 -48.66 15.50 8.32
N THR A 179 -47.92 15.59 9.43
CA THR A 179 -48.50 15.71 10.78
C THR A 179 -49.30 17.01 10.92
N GLU A 180 -48.75 18.14 10.48
CA GLU A 180 -49.43 19.44 10.47
C GLU A 180 -50.73 19.39 9.67
N VAL A 181 -50.69 18.87 8.43
CA VAL A 181 -51.87 18.76 7.56
C VAL A 181 -52.93 17.85 8.17
N ASN A 182 -52.52 16.73 8.80
CA ASN A 182 -53.45 15.82 9.47
C ASN A 182 -54.12 16.48 10.68
N ILE A 183 -53.38 17.24 11.49
CA ILE A 183 -53.94 18.00 12.61
C ILE A 183 -54.92 19.05 12.09
N ALA A 184 -54.50 19.86 11.11
CA ALA A 184 -55.36 20.88 10.51
C ALA A 184 -56.64 20.29 9.91
N SER A 185 -56.55 19.15 9.23
CA SER A 185 -57.70 18.44 8.67
C SER A 185 -58.64 17.93 9.76
N LYS A 186 -58.11 17.35 10.85
CA LYS A 186 -58.93 16.91 12.00
C LYS A 186 -59.65 18.09 12.65
N THR A 187 -58.92 19.18 12.92
CA THR A 187 -59.50 20.40 13.51
C THR A 187 -60.60 20.96 12.63
N SER A 188 -60.35 21.14 11.33
CA SER A 188 -61.34 21.68 10.39
C SER A 188 -62.58 20.79 10.29
N LYS A 189 -62.42 19.46 10.26
CA LYS A 189 -63.56 18.52 10.30
C LYS A 189 -64.34 18.61 11.60
N ALA A 190 -63.65 18.74 12.74
CA ALA A 190 -64.27 18.87 14.05
C ALA A 190 -65.10 20.15 14.15
N GLU A 191 -64.56 21.28 13.68
CA GLU A 191 -65.25 22.58 13.60
C GLU A 191 -66.48 22.51 12.68
N LEU A 192 -66.36 21.83 11.53
CA LEU A 192 -67.47 21.67 10.60
C LEU A 192 -68.63 20.87 11.21
N TYR A 193 -68.33 19.76 11.89
CA TYR A 193 -69.37 19.02 12.62
C TYR A 193 -69.99 19.83 13.75
N TYR A 194 -69.19 20.59 14.51
CA TYR A 194 -69.68 21.48 15.56
C TYR A 194 -70.63 22.54 15.00
N ALA A 195 -70.24 23.20 13.90
CA ALA A 195 -71.05 24.23 13.26
C ALA A 195 -72.36 23.66 12.68
N GLN A 196 -72.32 22.47 12.07
CA GLN A 196 -73.52 21.78 11.61
C GLN A 196 -74.46 21.42 12.76
N ALA A 197 -73.92 20.89 13.87
CA ALA A 197 -74.70 20.58 15.06
C ALA A 197 -75.38 21.83 15.64
N ALA A 198 -74.65 22.95 15.75
CA ALA A 198 -75.20 24.21 16.24
C ALA A 198 -76.32 24.77 15.34
N ALA A 199 -76.18 24.59 14.02
CA ALA A 199 -77.24 24.96 13.08
C ALA A 199 -78.50 24.10 13.25
N LEU A 200 -78.34 22.79 13.50
CA LEU A 200 -79.45 21.88 13.80
C LEU A 200 -80.13 22.18 15.14
N GLU A 201 -79.38 22.50 16.20
CA GLU A 201 -79.96 23.00 17.47
C GLU A 201 -80.84 24.22 17.22
N THR A 202 -80.31 25.20 16.48
CA THR A 202 -81.04 26.43 16.14
C THR A 202 -82.32 26.12 15.34
N ALA A 203 -82.28 25.16 14.42
CA ALA A 203 -83.44 24.74 13.65
C ALA A 203 -84.48 24.00 14.52
N ALA A 204 -84.02 23.14 15.44
CA ALA A 204 -84.87 22.45 16.39
C ALA A 204 -85.60 23.44 17.32
N ASP A 205 -84.90 24.47 17.80
CA ASP A 205 -85.49 25.52 18.65
C ASP A 205 -86.51 26.39 17.94
N ARG A 206 -86.33 26.61 16.63
CA ARG A 206 -87.32 27.30 15.80
C ARG A 206 -88.58 26.45 15.56
N THR A 207 -88.52 25.14 15.77
CA THR A 207 -89.63 24.21 15.52
C THR A 207 -90.57 24.14 16.73
N LYS A 208 -91.62 24.98 16.73
CA LYS A 208 -92.55 25.13 17.88
C LYS A 208 -93.69 24.10 17.96
N PHE A 209 -94.18 23.61 16.81
CA PHE A 209 -95.45 22.86 16.73
C PHE A 209 -95.29 21.38 16.32
N ALA A 210 -94.06 20.87 16.23
CA ALA A 210 -93.77 19.48 15.85
C ALA A 210 -92.76 18.84 16.81
N PRO A 211 -93.19 18.40 18.01
CA PRO A 211 -92.29 17.97 19.08
C PRO A 211 -91.48 16.71 18.72
N LYS A 212 -92.04 15.79 17.94
CA LYS A 212 -91.31 14.61 17.45
C LYS A 212 -90.14 15.01 16.55
N LYS A 213 -90.38 15.93 15.60
CA LYS A 213 -89.36 16.44 14.69
C LYS A 213 -88.29 17.24 15.42
N LYS A 214 -88.67 18.06 16.42
CA LYS A 214 -87.73 18.74 17.30
C LYS A 214 -86.76 17.76 17.98
N LYS A 215 -87.29 16.69 18.60
CA LYS A 215 -86.46 15.66 19.25
C LYS A 215 -85.57 14.89 18.27
N GLU A 216 -86.05 14.61 17.07
CA GLU A 216 -85.25 13.98 16.00
C GLU A 216 -84.05 14.87 15.60
N THR A 217 -84.30 16.16 15.35
CA THR A 217 -83.25 17.13 14.99
C THR A 217 -82.25 17.34 16.14
N GLN A 218 -82.71 17.35 17.40
CA GLN A 218 -81.82 17.43 18.57
C GLN A 218 -80.94 16.18 18.72
N ARG A 219 -81.45 14.98 18.40
CA ARG A 219 -80.63 13.76 18.40
C ARG A 219 -79.57 13.78 17.31
N GLU A 220 -79.91 14.29 16.12
CA GLU A 220 -78.95 14.45 15.03
C GLU A 220 -77.86 15.46 15.39
N ALA A 221 -78.22 16.58 16.02
CA ALA A 221 -77.27 17.54 16.57
C ALA A 221 -76.34 16.89 17.62
N LEU A 222 -76.89 16.08 18.53
CA LEU A 222 -76.12 15.37 19.56
C LEU A 222 -75.07 14.44 18.93
N GLU A 223 -75.42 13.67 17.91
CA GLU A 223 -74.48 12.77 17.24
C GLU A 223 -73.37 13.55 16.51
N LEU A 224 -73.68 14.67 15.87
CA LEU A 224 -72.67 15.54 15.26
C LEU A 224 -71.73 16.17 16.29
N TYR A 225 -72.23 16.56 17.47
CA TYR A 225 -71.35 17.01 18.55
C TYR A 225 -70.45 15.89 19.07
N LYS A 226 -70.94 14.66 19.21
CA LYS A 226 -70.10 13.51 19.57
C LYS A 226 -69.01 13.26 18.54
N MET A 227 -69.34 13.36 17.24
CA MET A 227 -68.34 13.27 16.16
C MET A 227 -67.30 14.39 16.25
N SER A 228 -67.73 15.63 16.50
CA SER A 228 -66.84 16.77 16.72
C SER A 228 -65.91 16.58 17.92
N LEU A 229 -66.44 16.09 19.05
CA LEU A 229 -65.67 15.77 20.26
C LEU A 229 -64.66 14.65 20.00
N SER A 230 -65.05 13.60 19.27
CA SER A 230 -64.17 12.48 18.92
C SER A 230 -62.95 12.91 18.08
N LEU A 231 -63.06 14.04 17.37
CA LEU A 231 -61.98 14.66 16.61
C LEU A 231 -61.18 15.70 17.42
N GLY A 232 -61.55 15.95 18.69
CA GLY A 232 -60.79 16.79 19.63
C GLY A 232 -61.39 18.18 19.91
N HIS A 233 -62.61 18.49 19.45
CA HIS A 233 -63.25 19.78 19.71
C HIS A 233 -63.92 19.82 21.10
N ILE A 234 -63.15 20.20 22.12
CA ILE A 234 -63.55 20.09 23.53
C ILE A 234 -64.84 20.86 23.86
N GLN A 235 -65.12 21.99 23.20
CA GLN A 235 -66.35 22.77 23.42
C GLN A 235 -67.64 21.97 23.09
N ALA A 236 -67.55 20.90 22.30
CA ALA A 236 -68.68 20.01 22.03
C ALA A 236 -69.16 19.26 23.28
N GLN A 237 -68.28 19.07 24.28
CA GLN A 237 -68.61 18.32 25.50
C GLN A 237 -69.72 18.97 26.32
N GLU A 238 -69.70 20.31 26.43
CA GLU A 238 -70.75 21.04 27.14
C GLU A 238 -72.11 20.91 26.43
N LYS A 239 -72.10 21.02 25.10
CA LYS A 239 -73.30 20.87 24.27
C LYS A 239 -73.89 19.47 24.31
N ILE A 240 -73.05 18.43 24.30
CA ILE A 240 -73.47 17.04 24.49
C ILE A 240 -74.19 16.89 25.83
N ALA A 241 -73.60 17.38 26.92
CA ALA A 241 -74.19 17.26 28.25
C ALA A 241 -75.55 17.99 28.37
N GLN A 242 -75.69 19.16 27.72
CA GLN A 242 -76.93 19.92 27.66
C GLN A 242 -78.02 19.13 26.89
N LEU A 243 -77.72 18.68 25.67
CA LEU A 243 -78.67 17.95 24.84
C LEU A 243 -79.07 16.58 25.43
N GLU A 244 -78.14 15.86 26.06
CA GLU A 244 -78.44 14.59 26.72
C GLU A 244 -79.43 14.78 27.88
N LYS A 245 -79.32 15.88 28.62
CA LYS A 245 -80.26 16.23 29.69
C LYS A 245 -81.64 16.64 29.16
N GLU A 246 -81.72 17.24 27.98
CA GLU A 246 -82.99 17.64 27.35
C GLU A 246 -83.72 16.47 26.65
N LEU A 247 -82.97 15.46 26.21
CA LEU A 247 -83.48 14.30 25.49
C LEU A 247 -83.85 13.11 26.38
N GLY A 248 -83.24 13.02 27.58
CA GLY A 248 -83.56 12.06 28.65
C GLY A 248 -84.82 12.44 29.41
#